data_AF-A0A920H6T5-F1
#
_entry.id   AF-A0A920H6T5-F1
#
_cell.length_a   1.000
_cell.length_b   1.000
_cell.length_c   1.000
_cell.angle_alpha   90.00
_cell.angle_beta   90.00
_cell.angle_gamma   90.00
#
_symmetry.space_group_name_H-M   'P 1'
#
loop_
_entity.id
_entity.type
_entity.pdbx_description
1 polymer ?
#
loop_
_entity_poly.entity_id
_entity_poly.type
_entity_poly.pdbx_seq_one_letter_code
_entity_poly.pdbx_strand_id
1 'polypeptide(L)'
;MEITNIDPLKYDLLFERFLNPERISLPDFDIDFCMERRDEVIDYVSKKYGKDRVSQIITFGTMSAKAVVRDVGRVLNYPYTYVDSVAKLIPNELGITLNKALQDKDFKKSYRNSDDVKDIVDMSVILEGLPRNPSTHAGGVVISPTDIIDYTPLYKVSVDNPTITQLDKDDVESMGLIKFDFLGLRTLTVLDKTIKKYK
;
A
#
# COMPACT_ATOMS: atom_id res chain seq x y z
N MET A 1 10.53 28.75 -7.96
CA MET A 1 9.58 27.62 -7.92
C MET A 1 9.07 27.52 -6.49
N GLU A 2 7.75 27.60 -6.27
CA GLU A 2 7.11 27.56 -4.93
C GLU A 2 6.68 26.13 -4.56
N ILE A 3 7.60 25.17 -4.68
CA ILE A 3 7.30 23.75 -4.40
C ILE A 3 7.30 23.47 -2.89
N THR A 4 8.23 24.09 -2.15
CA THR A 4 8.34 23.96 -0.69
C THR A 4 8.07 25.30 -0.01
N ASN A 5 7.56 25.25 1.22
CA ASN A 5 7.32 26.42 2.06
C ASN A 5 8.41 26.63 3.13
N ILE A 6 9.53 25.89 3.04
CA ILE A 6 10.62 25.89 4.01
C ILE A 6 11.90 26.38 3.32
N ASP A 7 12.66 27.24 4.00
CA ASP A 7 14.00 27.66 3.58
C ASP A 7 15.03 26.58 3.98
N PRO A 8 15.62 25.85 3.02
CA PRO A 8 16.55 24.77 3.33
C PRO A 8 17.85 25.27 3.97
N LEU A 9 18.33 26.48 3.64
CA LEU A 9 19.58 27.02 4.19
C LEU A 9 19.44 27.38 5.66
N LYS A 10 18.26 27.85 6.06
CA LYS A 10 17.98 28.18 7.46
C LYS A 10 18.01 26.96 8.40
N TYR A 11 17.65 25.79 7.89
CA TYR A 11 17.52 24.56 8.67
C TYR A 11 18.58 23.51 8.30
N ASP A 12 19.66 23.91 7.61
CA ASP A 12 20.75 23.04 7.16
C ASP A 12 20.25 21.77 6.44
N LEU A 13 19.20 21.90 5.63
CA LEU A 13 18.64 20.80 4.84
C LEU A 13 19.50 20.57 3.60
N LEU A 14 20.12 19.39 3.53
CA LEU A 14 21.00 19.00 2.43
C LEU A 14 20.21 18.56 1.20
N PHE A 15 20.50 19.14 0.04
CA PHE A 15 19.86 18.78 -1.22
C PHE A 15 20.22 17.36 -1.66
N GLU A 16 21.45 16.93 -1.39
CA GLU A 16 21.99 15.61 -1.72
C GLU A 16 21.25 14.49 -0.99
N ARG A 17 20.55 14.80 0.11
CA ARG A 17 19.68 13.83 0.78
C ARG A 17 18.44 13.49 -0.05
N PHE A 18 18.00 14.44 -0.88
CA PHE A 18 16.87 14.29 -1.81
C PHE A 18 17.33 13.74 -3.16
N LEU A 19 18.34 14.36 -3.77
CA LEU A 19 18.90 13.94 -5.06
C LEU A 19 20.43 13.87 -4.98
N ASN A 20 20.96 12.65 -4.87
CA ASN A 20 22.41 12.44 -4.80
C ASN A 20 22.96 12.08 -6.20
N PRO A 21 23.88 12.87 -6.78
CA PRO A 21 24.49 12.56 -8.08
C PRO A 21 25.33 11.27 -8.07
N GLU A 22 25.80 10.82 -6.91
CA GLU A 22 26.58 9.57 -6.77
C GLU A 22 25.69 8.32 -6.62
N ARG A 23 24.37 8.49 -6.44
CA ARG A 23 23.41 7.38 -6.31
C ARG A 23 22.48 7.35 -7.52
N ILE A 24 22.47 6.22 -8.23
CA ILE A 24 21.49 5.95 -9.29
C ILE A 24 20.17 5.56 -8.60
N SER A 25 19.40 6.55 -8.19
CA SER A 25 18.03 6.39 -7.71
C SER A 25 17.16 7.49 -8.30
N LEU A 26 15.95 7.16 -8.74
CA LEU A 26 14.99 8.16 -9.13
C LEU A 26 14.59 8.99 -7.91
N PRO A 27 14.40 10.32 -8.05
CA PRO A 27 13.87 11.13 -6.97
C PRO A 27 12.41 10.70 -6.70
N ASP A 28 12.11 10.35 -5.45
CA ASP A 28 10.75 10.05 -5.01
C ASP A 28 10.08 11.35 -4.53
N PHE A 29 9.03 11.77 -5.24
CA PHE A 29 8.28 12.98 -4.90
C PHE A 29 6.97 12.60 -4.20
N ASP A 30 7.01 12.65 -2.87
CA ASP A 30 5.83 12.62 -2.01
C ASP A 30 5.11 13.96 -2.07
N ILE A 31 4.03 14.06 -2.84
CA ILE A 31 3.23 15.28 -2.97
C ILE A 31 1.96 15.13 -2.14
N ASP A 32 1.93 15.89 -1.04
CA ASP A 32 0.77 15.96 -0.15
C ASP A 32 -0.25 16.99 -0.62
N PHE A 33 -1.54 16.65 -0.54
CA PHE A 33 -2.63 17.59 -0.72
C PHE A 33 -3.84 17.24 0.16
N CYS A 34 -4.86 18.10 0.14
CA CYS A 34 -6.11 17.85 0.86
C CYS A 34 -6.78 16.56 0.36
N MET A 35 -7.12 15.65 1.29
CA MET A 35 -7.75 14.36 0.99
C MET A 35 -8.96 14.48 0.05
N GLU A 36 -9.80 15.50 0.27
CA GLU A 36 -11.02 15.75 -0.51
C GLU A 36 -10.76 16.13 -1.98
N ARG A 37 -9.53 16.54 -2.32
CA ARG A 37 -9.17 17.02 -3.67
C ARG A 37 -8.29 16.03 -4.44
N ARG A 38 -8.11 14.82 -3.90
CA ARG A 38 -7.26 13.79 -4.51
C ARG A 38 -7.64 13.49 -5.95
N ASP A 39 -8.91 13.18 -6.16
CA ASP A 39 -9.38 12.73 -7.46
C ASP A 39 -9.38 13.89 -8.47
N GLU A 40 -9.51 15.15 -8.00
CA GLU A 40 -9.31 16.34 -8.84
C GLU A 40 -7.88 16.45 -9.36
N VAL A 41 -6.88 16.18 -8.51
CA VAL A 41 -5.46 16.22 -8.90
C VAL A 41 -5.16 15.12 -9.91
N ILE A 42 -5.65 13.90 -9.68
CA ILE A 42 -5.46 12.77 -10.61
C ILE A 42 -6.12 13.06 -11.95
N ASP A 43 -7.34 13.58 -11.97
CA ASP A 43 -8.04 13.95 -13.19
C ASP A 43 -7.32 15.09 -13.92
N TYR A 44 -6.80 16.09 -13.20
CA TYR A 44 -5.99 17.16 -13.79
C TYR A 44 -4.72 16.62 -14.45
N VAL A 45 -3.96 15.77 -13.76
CA VAL A 45 -2.73 15.16 -14.29
C VAL A 45 -3.04 14.31 -15.52
N SER A 46 -4.12 13.52 -15.46
CA SER A 46 -4.59 12.69 -16.58
C SER A 46 -5.00 13.54 -17.80
N LYS A 47 -5.69 14.67 -17.59
CA LYS A 47 -6.04 15.62 -18.66
C LYS A 47 -4.82 16.33 -19.23
N LYS A 48 -3.84 16.65 -18.40
CA LYS A 48 -2.64 17.40 -18.78
C LYS A 48 -1.65 16.56 -19.60
N TYR A 49 -1.40 15.32 -19.18
CA TYR A 49 -0.39 14.46 -19.81
C TYR A 49 -0.99 13.39 -20.74
N GLY A 50 -2.31 13.22 -20.74
CA GLY A 50 -3.02 12.24 -21.55
C GLY A 50 -3.48 11.04 -20.71
N LYS A 51 -4.74 10.64 -20.89
CA LYS A 51 -5.35 9.54 -20.14
C LYS A 51 -4.64 8.20 -20.36
N ASP A 52 -4.06 8.01 -21.53
CA ASP A 52 -3.35 6.78 -21.90
C ASP A 52 -1.91 6.76 -21.40
N ARG A 53 -1.41 7.86 -20.82
CA ARG A 53 -0.04 8.02 -20.28
C ARG A 53 0.01 8.11 -18.76
N VAL A 54 -1.14 8.16 -18.11
CA VAL A 54 -1.27 8.31 -16.67
C VAL A 54 -2.07 7.13 -16.14
N SER A 55 -1.51 6.40 -15.19
CA SER A 55 -2.19 5.28 -14.54
C SER A 55 -1.93 5.27 -13.05
N GLN A 56 -2.86 4.70 -12.29
CA GLN A 56 -2.62 4.40 -10.88
C GLN A 56 -1.81 3.11 -10.76
N ILE A 57 -1.06 2.97 -9.68
CA ILE A 57 -0.21 1.81 -9.43
C ILE A 57 -1.00 0.73 -8.70
N ILE A 58 -0.80 -0.55 -9.04
CA ILE A 58 -1.40 -1.67 -8.30
C ILE A 58 -0.69 -1.91 -6.98
N THR A 59 -1.45 -2.45 -6.04
CA THR A 59 -0.96 -3.03 -4.79
C THR A 59 -1.59 -4.40 -4.61
N PHE A 60 -0.95 -5.25 -3.83
CA PHE A 60 -1.48 -6.56 -3.50
C PHE A 60 -1.81 -6.62 -2.02
N GLY A 61 -3.07 -6.94 -1.72
CA GLY A 61 -3.41 -7.38 -0.38
C GLY A 61 -2.77 -8.75 -0.16
N THR A 62 -1.96 -8.89 0.89
CA THR A 62 -1.32 -10.17 1.23
C THR A 62 -2.04 -10.87 2.37
N MET A 63 -1.86 -12.19 2.47
CA MET A 63 -2.42 -12.98 3.56
C MET A 63 -1.65 -12.74 4.87
N SER A 64 -2.09 -11.77 5.67
CA SER A 64 -1.53 -11.51 7.01
C SER A 64 -1.79 -12.67 7.97
N ALA A 65 -0.97 -12.83 9.02
CA ALA A 65 -1.05 -13.91 10.00
C ALA A 65 -2.48 -14.25 10.48
N LYS A 66 -3.28 -13.22 10.82
CA LYS A 66 -4.66 -13.42 11.25
C LYS A 66 -5.60 -13.75 10.10
N ALA A 67 -5.39 -13.15 8.93
CA ALA A 67 -6.23 -13.39 7.76
C ALA A 67 -6.04 -14.82 7.24
N VAL A 68 -4.79 -15.27 7.13
CA VAL A 68 -4.45 -16.62 6.64
C VAL A 68 -5.04 -17.71 7.53
N VAL A 69 -4.95 -17.57 8.87
CA VAL A 69 -5.56 -18.53 9.81
C VAL A 69 -7.07 -18.60 9.65
N ARG A 70 -7.73 -17.45 9.47
CA ARG A 70 -9.18 -17.39 9.21
C ARG A 70 -9.56 -18.04 7.88
N ASP A 71 -8.80 -17.79 6.83
CA ASP A 71 -9.07 -18.34 5.50
C ASP A 71 -8.85 -19.86 5.46
N VAL A 72 -7.72 -20.35 6.01
CA VAL A 72 -7.40 -21.78 6.08
C VAL A 72 -8.44 -22.51 6.92
N GLY A 73 -8.74 -22.03 8.12
CA GLY A 73 -9.75 -22.66 8.98
C GLY A 73 -11.13 -22.73 8.33
N ARG A 74 -11.52 -21.69 7.56
CA ARG A 74 -12.76 -21.72 6.78
C ARG A 74 -12.72 -22.77 5.67
N VAL A 75 -11.59 -22.90 4.94
CA VAL A 75 -11.43 -23.90 3.86
C VAL A 75 -11.48 -25.32 4.41
N LEU A 76 -10.90 -25.55 5.59
CA LEU A 76 -10.99 -26.81 6.34
C LEU A 76 -12.36 -27.04 7.00
N ASN A 77 -13.35 -26.17 6.73
CA ASN A 77 -14.73 -26.28 7.18
C ASN A 77 -14.92 -26.16 8.71
N TYR A 78 -14.02 -25.46 9.41
CA TYR A 78 -14.23 -25.12 10.81
C TYR A 78 -15.19 -23.92 10.97
N PRO A 79 -16.00 -23.88 12.06
CA PRO A 79 -16.88 -22.75 12.34
C PRO A 79 -16.11 -21.44 12.49
N TYR A 80 -16.64 -20.34 11.95
CA TYR A 80 -16.00 -19.02 12.01
C TYR A 80 -15.64 -18.60 13.44
N THR A 81 -16.52 -18.85 14.41
CA THR A 81 -16.30 -18.51 15.83
C THR A 81 -15.09 -19.24 16.42
N TYR A 82 -14.90 -20.50 16.04
CA TYR A 82 -13.74 -21.28 16.46
C TYR A 82 -12.45 -20.71 15.86
N VAL A 83 -12.42 -20.52 14.54
CA VAL A 83 -11.22 -20.01 13.85
C VAL A 83 -10.88 -18.59 14.27
N ASP A 84 -11.89 -17.73 14.49
CA ASP A 84 -11.67 -16.38 15.01
C ASP A 84 -11.11 -16.37 16.44
N SER A 85 -11.49 -17.35 17.27
CA SER A 85 -10.90 -17.51 18.61
C SER A 85 -9.41 -17.84 18.53
N VAL A 86 -8.99 -18.68 17.58
CA VAL A 86 -7.58 -19.00 17.32
C VAL A 86 -6.84 -17.78 16.78
N ALA A 87 -7.39 -17.09 15.78
CA ALA A 87 -6.78 -15.91 15.17
C ALA A 87 -6.63 -14.73 16.16
N LYS A 88 -7.49 -14.64 17.18
CA LYS A 88 -7.39 -13.64 18.25
C LYS A 88 -6.22 -13.86 19.21
N LEU A 89 -5.70 -15.08 19.33
CA LEU A 89 -4.50 -15.38 20.11
C LEU A 89 -3.22 -14.84 19.47
N ILE A 90 -3.24 -14.55 18.15
CA ILE A 90 -2.10 -13.93 17.47
C ILE A 90 -1.95 -12.48 17.98
N PRO A 91 -0.76 -12.06 18.43
CA PRO A 91 -0.52 -10.70 18.90
C PRO A 91 -0.89 -9.62 17.86
N ASN A 92 -1.36 -8.47 18.35
CA ASN A 92 -1.63 -7.29 17.53
C ASN A 92 -0.35 -6.46 17.35
N GLU A 93 0.61 -7.00 16.62
CA GLU A 93 1.85 -6.30 16.26
C GLU A 93 1.88 -6.04 14.74
N LEU A 94 2.37 -4.85 14.35
CA LEU A 94 2.54 -4.52 12.93
C LEU A 94 3.59 -5.46 12.32
N GLY A 95 3.24 -6.14 11.23
CA GLY A 95 4.14 -7.08 10.56
C GLY A 95 4.37 -8.39 11.33
N ILE A 96 3.48 -8.78 12.26
CA ILE A 96 3.55 -10.07 12.95
C ILE A 96 3.51 -11.23 11.93
N THR A 97 4.40 -12.21 12.12
CA THR A 97 4.39 -13.48 11.39
C THR A 97 3.91 -14.60 12.29
N LEU A 98 3.38 -15.68 11.72
CA LEU A 98 2.93 -16.86 12.48
C LEU A 98 4.10 -17.49 13.27
N ASN A 99 5.29 -17.54 12.67
CA ASN A 99 6.50 -18.01 13.35
C ASN A 99 6.84 -17.19 14.60
N LYS A 100 6.65 -15.86 14.54
CA LYS A 100 6.82 -14.98 15.70
C LYS A 100 5.66 -15.13 16.69
N ALA A 101 4.43 -15.25 16.20
CA ALA A 101 3.26 -15.48 17.03
C ALA A 101 3.36 -16.77 17.85
N LEU A 102 3.99 -17.83 17.32
CA LEU A 102 4.24 -19.08 18.04
C LEU A 102 5.22 -18.97 19.24
N GLN A 103 5.80 -17.80 19.47
CA GLN A 103 6.52 -17.49 20.71
C GLN A 103 5.61 -16.99 21.83
N ASP A 104 4.40 -16.52 21.50
CA ASP A 104 3.39 -16.15 22.49
C ASP A 104 2.87 -17.39 23.23
N LYS A 105 2.71 -17.28 24.55
CA LYS A 105 2.36 -18.44 25.40
C LYS A 105 0.99 -19.00 25.08
N ASP A 106 0.00 -18.14 24.81
CA ASP A 106 -1.39 -18.56 24.62
C ASP A 106 -1.58 -19.18 23.23
N PHE A 107 -1.01 -18.54 22.20
CA PHE A 107 -1.03 -19.10 20.84
C PHE A 107 -0.27 -20.43 20.76
N LYS A 108 0.92 -20.51 21.36
CA LYS A 108 1.73 -21.74 21.42
C LYS A 108 1.04 -22.86 22.19
N LYS A 109 0.33 -22.54 23.27
CA LYS A 109 -0.44 -23.53 24.03
C LYS A 109 -1.59 -24.09 23.20
N SER A 110 -2.32 -23.22 22.49
CA SER A 110 -3.40 -23.64 21.58
C SER A 110 -2.87 -24.56 20.47
N TYR A 111 -1.76 -24.16 19.84
CA TYR A 111 -1.06 -24.95 18.82
C TYR A 111 -0.62 -26.33 19.31
N ARG A 112 -0.17 -26.46 20.56
CA ARG A 112 0.31 -27.75 21.11
C ARG A 112 -0.80 -28.68 21.60
N ASN A 113 -1.93 -28.12 22.01
CA ASN A 113 -2.96 -28.88 22.72
C ASN A 113 -4.15 -29.27 21.83
N SER A 114 -4.18 -28.83 20.58
CA SER A 114 -5.25 -29.13 19.63
C SER A 114 -4.67 -29.46 18.27
N ASP A 115 -4.92 -30.69 17.82
CA ASP A 115 -4.49 -31.15 16.49
C ASP A 115 -5.14 -30.30 15.38
N ASP A 116 -6.41 -29.92 15.55
CA ASP A 116 -7.11 -28.99 14.63
C ASP A 116 -6.38 -27.65 14.49
N VAL A 117 -5.98 -27.02 15.61
CA VAL A 117 -5.24 -25.75 15.58
C VAL A 117 -3.88 -25.94 14.92
N LYS A 118 -3.22 -27.05 15.21
CA LYS A 118 -1.93 -27.38 14.61
C LYS A 118 -2.03 -27.48 13.09
N ASP A 119 -3.00 -28.23 12.57
CA ASP A 119 -3.21 -28.40 11.13
C ASP A 119 -3.54 -27.07 10.44
N ILE A 120 -4.40 -26.24 11.05
CA ILE A 120 -4.70 -24.89 10.54
C ILE A 120 -3.42 -24.05 10.48
N VAL A 121 -2.63 -24.02 11.55
CA VAL A 121 -1.45 -23.15 11.65
C VAL A 121 -0.34 -23.65 10.72
N ASP A 122 -0.07 -24.94 10.64
CA ASP A 122 0.98 -25.51 9.79
C ASP A 122 0.71 -25.21 8.31
N MET A 123 -0.54 -25.32 7.85
CA MET A 123 -0.93 -24.88 6.50
C MET A 123 -0.85 -23.36 6.34
N SER A 124 -1.24 -22.62 7.38
CA SER A 124 -1.23 -21.15 7.34
C SER A 124 0.18 -20.58 7.22
N VAL A 125 1.20 -21.23 7.82
CA VAL A 125 2.61 -20.82 7.70
C VAL A 125 3.10 -20.89 6.24
N ILE A 126 2.59 -21.84 5.45
CA ILE A 126 2.95 -21.99 4.03
C ILE A 126 2.32 -20.86 3.19
N LEU A 127 1.13 -20.40 3.56
CA LEU A 127 0.35 -19.42 2.80
C LEU A 127 0.55 -17.98 3.27
N GLU A 128 1.16 -17.78 4.44
CA GLU A 128 1.42 -16.45 5.01
C GLU A 128 2.23 -15.59 4.04
N GLY A 129 1.77 -14.35 3.85
CA GLY A 129 2.44 -13.37 2.99
C GLY A 129 2.14 -13.50 1.50
N LEU A 130 1.48 -14.58 1.05
CA LEU A 130 1.11 -14.71 -0.36
C LEU A 130 0.15 -13.59 -0.81
N PRO A 131 0.29 -13.08 -2.04
CA PRO A 131 -0.68 -12.17 -2.64
C PRO A 131 -2.06 -12.80 -2.72
N ARG A 132 -3.08 -12.11 -2.23
CA ARG A 132 -4.47 -12.56 -2.18
C ARG A 132 -5.32 -11.92 -3.26
N ASN A 133 -5.25 -10.60 -3.38
CA ASN A 133 -6.09 -9.86 -4.30
C ASN A 133 -5.41 -8.56 -4.74
N PRO A 134 -5.67 -8.12 -5.97
CA PRO A 134 -5.25 -6.81 -6.43
C PRO A 134 -6.04 -5.71 -5.72
N SER A 135 -5.42 -4.55 -5.57
CA SER A 135 -5.98 -3.32 -5.01
C SER A 135 -5.28 -2.12 -5.66
N THR A 136 -5.86 -0.94 -5.54
CA THR A 136 -5.27 0.31 -6.05
C THR A 136 -4.36 0.93 -4.97
N HIS A 137 -3.15 1.39 -5.35
CA HIS A 137 -2.29 2.17 -4.48
C HIS A 137 -2.99 3.48 -4.12
N ALA A 138 -3.20 3.73 -2.83
CA ALA A 138 -3.98 4.88 -2.37
C ALA A 138 -3.37 6.23 -2.79
N GLY A 139 -2.08 6.30 -3.13
CA GLY A 139 -1.43 7.52 -3.64
C GLY A 139 -0.64 7.34 -4.94
N GLY A 140 -0.50 6.14 -5.46
CA GLY A 140 0.56 5.86 -6.44
C GLY A 140 0.06 6.17 -7.83
N VAL A 141 0.59 7.21 -8.45
CA VAL A 141 0.33 7.54 -9.85
C VAL A 141 1.64 7.50 -10.61
N VAL A 142 1.60 6.88 -11.79
CA VAL A 142 2.73 6.87 -12.71
C VAL A 142 2.39 7.70 -13.93
N ILE A 143 3.39 8.43 -14.43
CA ILE A 143 3.30 9.23 -15.66
C ILE A 143 4.39 8.77 -16.62
N SER A 144 3.99 8.25 -17.78
CA SER A 144 4.90 7.82 -18.85
C SER A 144 5.06 8.88 -19.94
N PRO A 145 6.19 8.92 -20.67
CA PRO A 145 6.37 9.85 -21.79
C PRO A 145 5.54 9.46 -23.03
N THR A 146 5.29 8.17 -23.22
CA THR A 146 4.39 7.59 -24.24
C THR A 146 3.25 6.83 -23.55
N ASP A 147 2.50 6.02 -24.28
CA ASP A 147 1.37 5.30 -23.72
C ASP A 147 1.86 4.31 -22.65
N ILE A 148 1.13 4.20 -21.53
CA ILE A 148 1.56 3.42 -20.37
C ILE A 148 1.72 1.92 -20.71
N ILE A 149 0.97 1.46 -21.71
CA ILE A 149 1.01 0.09 -22.23
C ILE A 149 2.33 -0.27 -22.91
N ASP A 150 3.13 0.72 -23.33
CA ASP A 150 4.47 0.50 -23.87
C ASP A 150 5.44 -0.01 -22.77
N TYR A 151 5.09 0.20 -21.50
CA TYR A 151 5.91 -0.12 -20.34
C TYR A 151 5.34 -1.26 -19.50
N THR A 152 4.02 -1.29 -19.28
CA THR A 152 3.39 -2.28 -18.40
C THR A 152 1.97 -2.61 -18.86
N PRO A 153 1.56 -3.89 -18.80
CA PRO A 153 0.16 -4.26 -18.95
C PRO A 153 -0.71 -3.58 -17.88
N LEU A 154 -1.98 -3.38 -18.20
CA LEU A 154 -2.94 -2.78 -17.29
C LEU A 154 -3.86 -3.84 -16.67
N TYR A 155 -4.31 -3.57 -15.45
CA TYR A 155 -5.35 -4.30 -14.75
C TYR A 155 -6.55 -3.39 -14.53
N LYS A 156 -7.76 -3.96 -14.59
CA LYS A 156 -8.99 -3.22 -14.34
C LYS A 156 -9.76 -3.89 -13.22
N VAL A 157 -9.84 -3.22 -12.06
CA VAL A 157 -10.45 -3.77 -10.84
C VAL A 157 -11.96 -4.02 -11.02
N SER A 158 -12.65 -3.15 -11.75
CA SER A 158 -14.07 -3.28 -12.12
C SER A 158 -14.35 -2.45 -13.37
N VAL A 159 -15.51 -2.64 -14.01
CA VAL A 159 -15.89 -1.93 -15.24
C VAL A 159 -15.82 -0.41 -15.09
N ASP A 160 -16.17 0.11 -13.91
CA ASP A 160 -16.24 1.54 -13.62
C ASP A 160 -14.94 2.12 -13.04
N ASN A 161 -13.99 1.28 -12.64
CA ASN A 161 -12.73 1.74 -12.05
C ASN A 161 -11.70 2.15 -13.12
N PRO A 162 -10.83 3.14 -12.81
CA PRO A 162 -9.69 3.46 -13.65
C PRO A 162 -8.75 2.25 -13.76
N THR A 163 -8.08 2.14 -14.92
CA THR A 163 -7.04 1.14 -15.13
C THR A 163 -5.83 1.43 -14.26
N ILE A 164 -5.27 0.38 -13.67
CA ILE A 164 -4.05 0.41 -12.87
C ILE A 164 -2.94 -0.38 -13.58
N THR A 165 -1.68 -0.11 -13.27
CA THR A 165 -0.55 -0.92 -13.74
C THR A 165 -0.67 -2.37 -13.25
N GLN A 166 -0.05 -3.36 -13.90
CA GLN A 166 0.09 -4.70 -13.33
C GLN A 166 1.34 -4.87 -12.46
N LEU A 167 2.30 -3.95 -12.63
CA LEU A 167 3.50 -3.87 -11.82
C LEU A 167 3.27 -2.99 -10.60
N ASP A 168 3.75 -3.43 -9.43
CA ASP A 168 3.64 -2.65 -8.20
C ASP A 168 4.59 -1.45 -8.20
N LYS A 169 4.64 -0.72 -7.08
CA LYS A 169 5.43 0.52 -6.99
C LYS A 169 6.92 0.30 -7.26
N ASP A 170 7.48 -0.82 -6.80
CA ASP A 170 8.92 -1.06 -6.84
C ASP A 170 9.29 -1.55 -8.25
N ASP A 171 8.44 -2.41 -8.83
CA ASP A 171 8.59 -2.89 -10.21
C ASP A 171 8.41 -1.76 -11.24
N VAL A 172 7.43 -0.87 -11.06
CA VAL A 172 7.22 0.30 -11.94
C VAL A 172 8.42 1.25 -11.91
N GLU A 173 8.98 1.50 -10.73
CA GLU A 173 10.18 2.33 -10.59
C GLU A 173 11.39 1.69 -11.30
N SER A 174 11.54 0.36 -11.19
CA SER A 174 12.61 -0.38 -11.85
C SER A 174 12.56 -0.29 -13.39
N MET A 175 11.37 -0.08 -13.95
CA MET A 175 11.16 0.16 -15.39
C MET A 175 11.53 1.59 -15.83
N GLY A 176 12.00 2.43 -14.91
CA GLY A 176 12.42 3.81 -15.17
C GLY A 176 11.26 4.79 -15.25
N LEU A 177 10.07 4.41 -14.81
CA LEU A 177 8.92 5.29 -14.78
C LEU A 177 8.92 6.13 -13.50
N ILE A 178 8.59 7.42 -13.64
CA ILE A 178 8.49 8.33 -12.50
C ILE A 178 7.15 8.10 -11.82
N LYS A 179 7.23 7.68 -10.56
CA LYS A 179 6.11 7.60 -9.64
C LYS A 179 5.91 8.95 -8.93
N PHE A 180 4.65 9.28 -8.69
CA PHE A 180 4.22 10.34 -7.80
C PHE A 180 3.32 9.74 -6.73
N ASP A 181 3.68 9.95 -5.46
CA ASP A 181 2.81 9.60 -4.34
C ASP A 181 1.94 10.80 -3.98
N PHE A 182 0.68 10.69 -4.37
CA PHE A 182 -0.39 11.63 -4.15
C PHE A 182 -1.11 11.31 -2.84
N LEU A 183 -0.58 11.89 -1.75
CA LEU A 183 -1.04 11.63 -0.40
C LEU A 183 -2.13 12.62 0.02
N GLY A 184 -3.33 12.07 0.21
CA GLY A 184 -4.48 12.81 0.72
C GLY A 184 -4.42 12.96 2.25
N LEU A 185 -3.79 14.01 2.76
CA LEU A 185 -3.68 14.24 4.20
C LEU A 185 -4.91 14.92 4.78
N ARG A 186 -5.57 14.25 5.74
CA ARG A 186 -6.69 14.83 6.51
C ARG A 186 -6.27 16.09 7.27
N THR A 187 -5.03 16.16 7.73
CA THR A 187 -4.48 17.33 8.43
C THR A 187 -4.56 18.59 7.56
N LEU A 188 -4.21 18.48 6.27
CA LEU A 188 -4.31 19.60 5.33
C LEU A 188 -5.77 20.02 5.11
N THR A 189 -6.68 19.06 5.01
CA THR A 189 -8.13 19.34 4.92
C THR A 189 -8.65 20.08 6.15
N VAL A 190 -8.22 19.70 7.36
CA VAL A 190 -8.60 20.40 8.60
C VAL A 190 -8.09 21.84 8.61
N LEU A 191 -6.84 22.05 8.19
CA LEU A 191 -6.25 23.39 8.09
C LEU A 191 -7.00 24.27 7.08
N ASP A 192 -7.27 23.75 5.88
CA ASP A 192 -8.03 24.47 4.85
C ASP A 192 -9.43 24.89 5.34
N LYS A 193 -10.18 23.95 5.93
CA LYS A 193 -11.51 24.24 6.51
C LYS A 193 -11.44 25.27 7.63
N THR A 194 -10.42 25.22 8.46
CA THR A 194 -10.20 26.20 9.53
C THR A 194 -9.97 27.58 8.93
N ILE A 195 -9.03 27.71 7.99
CA ILE A 195 -8.71 29.00 7.35
C ILE A 195 -9.95 29.59 6.66
N LYS A 196 -10.73 28.77 5.94
CA LYS A 196 -11.97 29.20 5.26
C LYS A 196 -13.07 29.67 6.21
N LYS A 197 -13.07 29.21 7.47
CA LYS A 197 -14.05 29.64 8.47
C LYS A 197 -13.70 30.99 9.10
N TYR A 198 -12.41 31.32 9.16
CA TYR A 198 -11.91 32.57 9.75
C TYR A 198 -11.71 33.70 8.73
N LYS A 199 -11.81 33.41 7.43
CA LYS A 199 -11.88 34.40 6.36
C LYS A 199 -13.34 34.67 5.99
#